data_AF-A0A1S1N5W2-F1
#
_entry.id   AF-A0A1S1N5W2-F1
#
_cell.length_a   1.000
_cell.length_b   1.000
_cell.length_c   1.000
_cell.angle_alpha   90.00
_cell.angle_beta   90.00
_cell.angle_gamma   90.00
#
_symmetry.space_group_name_H-M   'P 1'
#
loop_
_entity.id
_entity.type
_entity.pdbx_description
1 polymer ?
#
loop_
_entity_poly.entity_id
_entity_poly.type
_entity_poly.pdbx_seq_one_letter_code
_entity_poly.pdbx_strand_id
1 'polypeptide(L)'
;MSSDKGTNFQSLKLVVRGIQMKIDEFTDTYSDDLIHLQEARTALLTHPLRNENSDLCNASFCRIYSIMMIGSIEAMLERWCERDNFNILNEYFAPGIPNENRIKNLREVFVEKGINVQAKVFEDYLAIKYIRNAIVHASWKTAKGKLKQDQLDWINERGFPTDTRKLTSKDLERFEWVNENMMFYIALTGLDGVRARPDLVDIAISPSQLHDTNGIINQSDWPKMYWSNIERISSEINKMIESAANRPGLGWACDFTEVQLEKMPNDKLEKQFYLSALSAKKDNFDGLVDKNNLADNALMCWEQFVSQTPVFETFNEKTVKLALKTLRVMLQNNIHPKDHILPPLSKDAPFEIKEKLFSMCFEHLGSLTILEIIEAYDLGEKAKFAIGNITPLNLFAIQLPILAPERNDEWRQKAQYIADIFEIGQSWYSSIEGYSSPQSTIEFYREMSALLTKDS
;
A
#
# COMPACT_ATOMS: atom_id res chain seq x y z
N MET A 1 -20.72 -3.39 -38.49
CA MET A 1 -19.47 -3.03 -37.79
C MET A 1 -19.87 -2.67 -36.37
N SER A 2 -19.79 -3.67 -35.49
CA SER A 2 -20.29 -3.66 -34.12
C SER A 2 -19.36 -2.84 -33.24
N SER A 3 -19.90 -1.84 -32.54
CA SER A 3 -19.18 -1.05 -31.54
C SER A 3 -19.00 -1.87 -30.27
N ASP A 4 -17.82 -2.45 -30.12
CA ASP A 4 -17.37 -3.10 -28.90
C ASP A 4 -17.04 -2.00 -27.86
N LYS A 5 -18.02 -1.68 -27.02
CA LYS A 5 -17.84 -0.85 -25.82
C LYS A 5 -18.22 -1.69 -24.61
N GLY A 6 -17.39 -2.68 -24.31
CA GLY A 6 -17.42 -3.36 -23.02
C GLY A 6 -17.13 -2.34 -21.92
N THR A 7 -18.14 -2.03 -21.12
CA THR A 7 -18.04 -1.17 -19.93
C THR A 7 -17.11 -1.86 -18.93
N ASN A 8 -15.84 -1.45 -18.91
CA ASN A 8 -14.82 -2.02 -18.05
C ASN A 8 -15.15 -1.70 -16.59
N PHE A 9 -15.32 -2.74 -15.76
CA PHE A 9 -15.66 -2.67 -14.33
C PHE A 9 -14.69 -1.77 -13.51
N GLN A 10 -13.47 -1.53 -14.00
CA GLN A 10 -12.53 -0.56 -13.40
C GLN A 10 -13.03 0.89 -13.43
N SER A 11 -13.85 1.28 -14.41
CA SER A 11 -14.39 2.63 -14.54
C SER A 11 -15.37 3.01 -13.41
N LEU A 12 -16.01 2.02 -12.77
CA LEU A 12 -16.94 2.21 -11.65
C LEU A 12 -16.23 2.51 -10.31
N LYS A 13 -14.98 2.06 -10.13
CA LYS A 13 -14.20 2.32 -8.90
C LYS A 13 -13.74 3.78 -8.78
N LEU A 14 -13.68 4.53 -9.88
CA LEU A 14 -13.09 5.87 -9.94
C LEU A 14 -14.02 7.00 -9.51
N VAL A 15 -15.33 6.76 -9.39
CA VAL A 15 -16.33 7.82 -9.15
C VAL A 15 -16.48 8.22 -7.67
N VAL A 16 -15.86 7.51 -6.73
CA VAL A 16 -16.14 7.64 -5.28
C VAL A 16 -15.16 8.53 -4.48
N ARG A 17 -14.13 9.15 -5.07
CA ARG A 17 -13.19 10.01 -4.31
C ARG A 17 -13.49 11.51 -4.47
N GLY A 18 -14.49 11.97 -3.72
CA GLY A 18 -14.82 13.39 -3.57
C GLY A 18 -13.84 14.10 -2.62
N ILE A 19 -13.27 15.21 -3.12
CA ILE A 19 -12.35 16.15 -2.46
C ILE A 19 -10.98 15.56 -2.10
N GLN A 20 -10.27 15.09 -3.13
CA GLN A 20 -8.82 14.95 -3.08
C GLN A 20 -8.23 16.23 -3.69
N MET A 21 -7.28 16.90 -3.02
CA MET A 21 -6.45 17.91 -3.67
C MET A 21 -5.95 17.30 -4.99
N LYS A 22 -6.22 17.95 -6.13
CA LYS A 22 -5.63 17.53 -7.40
C LYS A 22 -4.13 17.82 -7.34
N ILE A 23 -3.37 16.84 -6.86
CA ILE A 23 -1.93 16.77 -7.07
C ILE A 23 -1.74 16.58 -8.58
N ASP A 24 -0.80 17.33 -9.16
CA ASP A 24 -0.49 17.20 -10.58
C ASP A 24 0.07 15.80 -10.87
N GLU A 25 -0.35 15.21 -11.99
CA GLU A 25 0.04 13.87 -12.46
C GLU A 25 1.55 13.60 -12.34
N PHE A 26 2.43 14.52 -12.76
CA PHE A 26 3.87 14.22 -12.70
C PHE A 26 4.45 14.35 -11.31
N THR A 27 3.84 15.16 -10.44
CA THR A 27 4.29 15.26 -9.04
C THR A 27 3.95 13.96 -8.31
N ASP A 28 2.76 13.43 -8.59
CA ASP A 28 2.26 12.16 -8.05
C ASP A 28 3.08 10.97 -8.58
N THR A 29 3.22 10.87 -9.91
CA THR A 29 3.92 9.73 -10.54
C THR A 29 5.40 9.69 -10.20
N TYR A 30 6.10 10.84 -10.07
CA TYR A 30 7.50 10.83 -9.60
C TYR A 30 7.63 10.30 -8.16
N SER A 31 6.68 10.65 -7.28
CA SER A 31 6.68 10.15 -5.91
C SER A 31 6.46 8.63 -5.88
N ASP A 32 5.46 8.15 -6.61
CA ASP A 32 5.16 6.72 -6.75
C ASP A 32 6.34 5.94 -7.35
N ASP A 33 6.98 6.47 -8.39
CA ASP A 33 8.13 5.83 -9.04
C ASP A 33 9.32 5.70 -8.08
N LEU A 34 9.58 6.70 -7.24
CA LEU A 34 10.65 6.63 -6.24
C LEU A 34 10.36 5.56 -5.19
N ILE A 35 9.11 5.46 -4.71
CA ILE A 35 8.67 4.41 -3.80
C ILE A 35 8.85 3.03 -4.45
N HIS A 36 8.37 2.86 -5.68
CA HIS A 36 8.49 1.59 -6.38
C HIS A 36 9.95 1.21 -6.70
N LEU A 37 10.84 2.18 -6.92
CA LEU A 37 12.28 1.90 -7.04
C LEU A 37 12.88 1.37 -5.73
N GLN A 38 12.46 1.90 -4.58
CA GLN A 38 12.89 1.39 -3.27
C GLN A 38 12.37 -0.02 -3.01
N GLU A 39 11.10 -0.26 -3.30
CA GLU A 39 10.48 -1.57 -3.19
C GLU A 39 11.14 -2.59 -4.12
N ALA A 40 11.39 -2.21 -5.39
CA ALA A 40 12.05 -3.05 -6.37
C ALA A 40 13.48 -3.40 -5.93
N ARG A 41 14.23 -2.44 -5.39
CA ARG A 41 15.57 -2.69 -4.83
C ARG A 41 15.50 -3.71 -3.71
N THR A 42 14.62 -3.46 -2.74
CA THR A 42 14.46 -4.32 -1.56
C THR A 42 14.08 -5.72 -2.01
N ALA A 43 13.05 -5.86 -2.83
CA ALA A 43 12.59 -7.13 -3.36
C ALA A 43 13.67 -7.89 -4.14
N LEU A 44 14.50 -7.20 -4.92
CA LEU A 44 15.57 -7.82 -5.70
C LEU A 44 16.70 -8.33 -4.79
N LEU A 45 17.10 -7.57 -3.78
CA LEU A 45 18.15 -7.94 -2.83
C LEU A 45 17.71 -8.99 -1.81
N THR A 46 16.42 -9.04 -1.46
CA THR A 46 15.88 -9.98 -0.48
C THR A 46 15.13 -11.15 -1.13
N HIS A 47 15.24 -11.32 -2.45
CA HIS A 47 14.49 -12.37 -3.15
C HIS A 47 15.02 -13.75 -2.74
N PRO A 48 14.17 -14.67 -2.22
CA PRO A 48 14.65 -15.94 -1.65
C PRO A 48 15.21 -16.92 -2.69
N LEU A 49 14.87 -16.73 -3.97
CA LEU A 49 15.30 -17.59 -5.09
C LEU A 49 16.33 -16.91 -6.01
N ARG A 50 16.82 -15.72 -5.67
CA ARG A 50 17.84 -15.03 -6.46
C ARG A 50 18.94 -14.51 -5.56
N ASN A 51 20.17 -14.63 -6.01
CA ASN A 51 21.31 -14.02 -5.34
C ASN A 51 21.83 -12.91 -6.24
N GLU A 52 21.66 -11.68 -5.79
CA GLU A 52 22.01 -10.49 -6.55
C GLU A 52 23.25 -9.86 -5.94
N ASN A 53 24.16 -9.36 -6.79
CA ASN A 53 25.33 -8.65 -6.29
C ASN A 53 24.87 -7.31 -5.70
N SER A 54 24.94 -7.18 -4.38
CA SER A 54 24.46 -6.01 -3.64
C SER A 54 25.08 -4.71 -4.14
N ASP A 55 26.37 -4.71 -4.45
CA ASP A 55 27.10 -3.51 -4.85
C ASP A 55 26.66 -3.03 -6.23
N LEU A 56 26.56 -3.95 -7.20
CA LEU A 56 26.08 -3.62 -8.54
C LEU A 56 24.60 -3.21 -8.53
N CYS A 57 23.79 -3.86 -7.71
CA CYS A 57 22.38 -3.55 -7.53
C CYS A 57 22.22 -2.14 -6.93
N ASN A 58 22.86 -1.87 -5.78
CA ASN A 58 22.85 -0.57 -5.12
C ASN A 58 23.32 0.54 -6.08
N ALA A 59 24.45 0.34 -6.76
CA ALA A 59 24.96 1.33 -7.70
C ALA A 59 23.94 1.62 -8.82
N SER A 60 23.26 0.58 -9.32
CA SER A 60 22.25 0.73 -10.37
C SER A 60 21.00 1.48 -9.89
N PHE A 61 20.50 1.15 -8.70
CA PHE A 61 19.39 1.88 -8.09
C PHE A 61 19.76 3.33 -7.77
N CYS A 62 20.96 3.62 -7.25
CA CYS A 62 21.40 5.01 -7.08
C CYS A 62 21.35 5.81 -8.40
N ARG A 63 21.82 5.21 -9.50
CA ARG A 63 21.80 5.88 -10.81
C ARG A 63 20.37 6.19 -11.27
N ILE A 64 19.47 5.21 -11.22
CA ILE A 64 18.08 5.38 -11.64
C ILE A 64 17.36 6.37 -10.70
N TYR A 65 17.50 6.19 -9.39
CA TYR A 65 16.93 7.05 -8.36
C TYR A 65 17.37 8.51 -8.55
N SER A 66 18.66 8.76 -8.82
CA SER A 66 19.15 10.13 -9.06
C SER A 66 18.47 10.81 -10.26
N ILE A 67 18.11 10.06 -11.30
CA ILE A 67 17.41 10.61 -12.46
C ILE A 67 16.00 11.03 -12.05
N MET A 68 15.27 10.13 -11.39
CA MET A 68 13.88 10.34 -10.98
C MET A 68 13.76 11.42 -9.91
N MET A 69 14.63 11.39 -8.89
CA MET A 69 14.68 12.37 -7.80
C MET A 69 14.92 13.79 -8.33
N ILE A 70 15.92 13.98 -9.21
CA ILE A 70 16.18 15.32 -9.75
C ILE A 70 15.00 15.79 -10.59
N GLY A 71 14.37 14.91 -11.37
CA GLY A 71 13.14 15.23 -12.10
C GLY A 71 11.99 15.63 -11.17
N SER A 72 11.77 14.87 -10.10
CA SER A 72 10.76 15.12 -9.06
C SER A 72 10.95 16.49 -8.41
N ILE A 73 12.16 16.80 -7.92
CA ILE A 73 12.47 18.06 -7.26
C ILE A 73 12.32 19.24 -8.24
N GLU A 74 12.80 19.12 -9.48
CA GLU A 74 12.69 20.20 -10.47
C GLU A 74 11.23 20.45 -10.89
N ALA A 75 10.43 19.39 -11.08
CA ALA A 75 9.00 19.51 -11.37
C ALA A 75 8.23 20.12 -10.21
N MET A 76 8.57 19.73 -8.97
CA MET A 76 7.99 20.31 -7.77
C MET A 76 8.37 21.80 -7.64
N LEU A 77 9.65 22.15 -7.83
CA LEU A 77 10.09 23.55 -7.82
C LEU A 77 9.30 24.41 -8.82
N GLU A 78 9.13 23.92 -10.05
CA GLU A 78 8.45 24.67 -11.12
C GLU A 78 6.97 24.89 -10.81
N ARG A 79 6.26 23.83 -10.39
CA ARG A 79 4.81 23.88 -10.20
C ARG A 79 4.40 24.49 -8.88
N TRP A 80 5.25 24.35 -7.87
CA TRP A 80 4.97 24.91 -6.56
C TRP A 80 5.22 26.42 -6.50
N CYS A 81 5.87 27.01 -7.52
CA CYS A 81 6.01 28.47 -7.65
C CYS A 81 4.66 29.20 -7.57
N GLU A 82 3.57 28.64 -8.11
CA GLU A 82 2.24 29.26 -8.04
C GLU A 82 1.65 29.27 -6.62
N ARG A 83 2.18 28.41 -5.73
CA ARG A 83 1.73 28.23 -4.34
C ARG A 83 2.73 28.79 -3.35
N ASP A 84 3.80 29.39 -3.82
CA ASP A 84 4.86 29.94 -2.99
C ASP A 84 4.45 31.31 -2.44
N ASN A 85 4.04 31.31 -1.17
CA ASN A 85 3.55 32.51 -0.49
C ASN A 85 4.69 33.50 -0.14
N PHE A 86 5.95 33.10 -0.35
CA PHE A 86 7.14 33.87 0.03
C PHE A 86 8.00 34.31 -1.17
N ASN A 87 7.68 33.84 -2.37
CA ASN A 87 8.43 34.09 -3.61
C ASN A 87 9.91 33.66 -3.48
N ILE A 88 10.15 32.52 -2.83
CA ILE A 88 11.46 31.85 -2.66
C ILE A 88 11.86 31.11 -3.95
N LEU A 89 10.93 30.37 -4.56
CA LEU A 89 11.22 29.38 -5.59
C LEU A 89 11.58 30.01 -6.95
N ASN A 90 11.11 31.23 -7.21
CA ASN A 90 11.40 31.98 -8.43
C ASN A 90 12.90 32.22 -8.66
N GLU A 91 13.69 32.28 -7.58
CA GLU A 91 15.16 32.41 -7.66
C GLU A 91 15.82 31.21 -8.35
N TYR A 92 15.22 30.03 -8.27
CA TYR A 92 15.78 28.83 -8.91
C TYR A 92 15.74 28.92 -10.44
N PHE A 93 14.75 29.60 -11.02
CA PHE A 93 14.56 29.67 -12.48
C PHE A 93 15.16 30.93 -13.13
N ALA A 94 15.94 31.70 -12.37
CA ALA A 94 16.60 32.89 -12.90
C ALA A 94 17.53 32.55 -14.09
N PRO A 95 17.34 33.21 -15.26
CA PRO A 95 18.03 32.87 -16.49
C PRO A 95 19.53 33.19 -16.41
N GLY A 96 20.36 32.35 -17.04
CA GLY A 96 21.82 32.58 -17.15
C GLY A 96 22.63 32.33 -15.88
N ILE A 97 22.00 31.92 -14.77
CA ILE A 97 22.70 31.61 -13.52
C ILE A 97 23.25 30.16 -13.54
N PRO A 98 24.55 29.96 -13.26
CA PRO A 98 25.14 28.62 -13.08
C PRO A 98 24.48 27.83 -11.96
N ASN A 99 24.48 26.49 -12.04
CA ASN A 99 23.82 25.63 -11.05
C ASN A 99 24.28 25.90 -9.60
N GLU A 100 25.58 26.09 -9.38
CA GLU A 100 26.13 26.38 -8.04
C GLU A 100 25.48 27.61 -7.41
N ASN A 101 25.50 28.74 -8.13
CA ASN A 101 24.87 29.98 -7.68
C ASN A 101 23.36 29.83 -7.52
N ARG A 102 22.70 29.06 -8.40
CA ARG A 102 21.26 28.81 -8.31
C ARG A 102 20.87 28.11 -7.00
N ILE A 103 21.61 27.05 -6.63
CA ILE A 103 21.33 26.29 -5.39
C ILE A 103 21.66 27.11 -4.16
N LYS A 104 22.79 27.84 -4.20
CA LYS A 104 23.20 28.74 -3.13
C LYS A 104 22.17 29.83 -2.88
N ASN A 105 21.74 30.53 -3.93
CA ASN A 105 20.73 31.59 -3.84
C ASN A 105 19.41 31.04 -3.30
N LEU A 106 18.95 29.89 -3.79
CA LEU A 106 17.71 29.27 -3.30
C LEU A 106 17.76 29.06 -1.78
N ARG A 107 18.86 28.48 -1.27
CA ARG A 107 19.06 28.29 0.17
C ARG A 107 19.06 29.61 0.93
N GLU A 108 19.79 30.61 0.44
CA GLU A 108 19.90 31.92 1.08
C GLU A 108 18.52 32.56 1.22
N VAL A 109 17.67 32.47 0.20
CA VAL A 109 16.31 33.02 0.27
C VAL A 109 15.40 32.24 1.22
N PHE A 110 15.53 30.92 1.33
CA PHE A 110 14.84 30.16 2.40
C PHE A 110 15.19 30.72 3.80
N VAL A 111 16.48 30.92 4.07
CA VAL A 111 16.97 31.44 5.36
C VAL A 111 16.53 32.89 5.58
N GLU A 112 16.58 33.75 4.56
CA GLU A 112 16.12 35.15 4.64
C GLU A 112 14.62 35.26 4.94
N LYS A 113 13.82 34.32 4.43
CA LYS A 113 12.38 34.21 4.76
C LYS A 113 12.12 33.51 6.10
N GLY A 114 13.19 33.13 6.81
CA GLY A 114 13.15 32.55 8.14
C GLY A 114 12.65 31.11 8.18
N ILE A 115 12.83 30.38 7.08
CA ILE A 115 12.70 28.92 7.03
C ILE A 115 14.12 28.36 7.24
N ASN A 116 14.38 27.82 8.42
CA ASN A 116 15.71 27.33 8.76
C ASN A 116 15.98 25.96 8.13
N VAL A 117 16.66 25.97 6.98
CA VAL A 117 16.96 24.78 6.16
C VAL A 117 18.42 24.34 6.28
N GLN A 118 18.66 23.03 6.22
CA GLN A 118 20.01 22.47 6.34
C GLN A 118 20.85 22.69 5.06
N ALA A 119 22.00 23.36 5.20
CA ALA A 119 22.93 23.62 4.10
C ALA A 119 23.36 22.34 3.37
N LYS A 120 23.60 21.29 4.15
CA LYS A 120 24.09 19.99 3.66
C LYS A 120 23.15 19.37 2.61
N VAL A 121 21.83 19.55 2.76
CA VAL A 121 20.82 19.05 1.81
C VAL A 121 21.02 19.69 0.43
N PHE A 122 21.20 21.00 0.37
CA PHE A 122 21.39 21.75 -0.87
C PHE A 122 22.73 21.42 -1.54
N GLU A 123 23.80 21.32 -0.74
CA GLU A 123 25.13 20.93 -1.23
C GLU A 123 25.14 19.53 -1.85
N ASP A 124 24.44 18.59 -1.20
CA ASP A 124 24.32 17.21 -1.67
C ASP A 124 23.39 17.12 -2.88
N TYR A 125 22.28 17.87 -2.90
CA TYR A 125 21.42 18.01 -4.07
C TYR A 125 22.21 18.45 -5.31
N LEU A 126 23.11 19.43 -5.18
CA LEU A 126 23.96 19.87 -6.28
C LEU A 126 24.92 18.76 -6.76
N ALA A 127 25.55 18.04 -5.83
CA ALA A 127 26.43 16.92 -6.18
C ALA A 127 25.67 15.79 -6.90
N ILE A 128 24.49 15.42 -6.39
CA ILE A 128 23.61 14.41 -6.99
C ILE A 128 23.16 14.86 -8.39
N LYS A 129 22.83 16.15 -8.56
CA LYS A 129 22.51 16.72 -9.86
C LYS A 129 23.66 16.58 -10.86
N TYR A 130 24.91 16.80 -10.43
CA TYR A 130 26.08 16.58 -11.28
C TYR A 130 26.29 15.10 -11.63
N ILE A 131 26.11 14.18 -10.67
CA ILE A 131 26.12 12.73 -10.92
C ILE A 131 25.07 12.35 -11.97
N ARG A 132 23.83 12.81 -11.78
CA ARG A 132 22.70 12.59 -12.71
C ARG A 132 23.02 13.10 -14.11
N ASN A 133 23.59 14.30 -14.24
CA ASN A 133 23.97 14.85 -15.55
C ASN A 133 25.01 14.00 -16.26
N ALA A 134 26.01 13.49 -15.53
CA ALA A 134 27.02 12.61 -16.11
C ALA A 134 26.43 11.27 -16.59
N ILE A 135 25.45 10.73 -15.85
CA ILE A 135 24.73 9.51 -16.24
C ILE A 135 23.91 9.76 -17.51
N VAL A 136 23.07 10.80 -17.52
CA VAL A 136 22.17 11.12 -18.65
C VAL A 136 22.97 11.42 -19.94
N HIS A 137 24.11 12.10 -19.81
CA HIS A 137 24.95 12.42 -20.96
C HIS A 137 26.01 11.35 -21.27
N ALA A 138 26.00 10.22 -20.54
CA ALA A 138 26.98 9.15 -20.63
C ALA A 138 28.45 9.64 -20.62
N SER A 139 28.71 10.75 -19.92
CA SER A 139 29.96 11.46 -20.01
C SER A 139 30.16 12.42 -18.85
N TRP A 140 31.33 12.33 -18.22
CA TRP A 140 31.85 13.38 -17.33
C TRP A 140 32.44 14.57 -18.10
N LYS A 141 32.61 14.43 -19.44
CA LYS A 141 33.12 15.46 -20.34
C LYS A 141 31.96 16.19 -21.02
N THR A 142 32.08 17.49 -21.20
CA THR A 142 31.16 18.25 -22.07
C THR A 142 31.31 17.83 -23.53
N ALA A 143 30.34 18.18 -24.39
CA ALA A 143 30.43 18.03 -25.85
C ALA A 143 31.67 18.71 -26.48
N LYS A 144 32.36 19.60 -25.73
CA LYS A 144 33.61 20.26 -26.10
C LYS A 144 34.86 19.61 -25.47
N GLY A 145 34.75 18.41 -24.92
CA GLY A 145 35.89 17.59 -24.49
C GLY A 145 36.56 17.95 -23.15
N LYS A 146 36.16 19.05 -22.49
CA LYS A 146 36.65 19.39 -21.14
C LYS A 146 35.74 18.76 -20.07
N LEU A 147 36.36 18.07 -19.11
CA LEU A 147 35.77 17.81 -17.79
C LEU A 147 35.52 19.16 -17.13
N LYS A 148 34.34 19.37 -16.55
CA LYS A 148 34.16 20.44 -15.57
C LYS A 148 34.78 19.94 -14.27
N GLN A 149 36.10 20.10 -14.15
CA GLN A 149 36.90 19.59 -13.03
C GLN A 149 36.32 20.06 -11.69
N ASP A 150 35.84 21.31 -11.65
CA ASP A 150 35.05 21.90 -10.57
C ASP A 150 33.87 21.03 -10.10
N GLN A 151 33.13 20.42 -11.02
CA GLN A 151 32.01 19.54 -10.67
C GLN A 151 32.45 18.20 -10.10
N LEU A 152 33.54 17.64 -10.62
CA LEU A 152 34.13 16.41 -10.09
C LEU A 152 34.72 16.64 -8.70
N ASP A 153 35.39 17.77 -8.52
CA ASP A 153 35.96 18.18 -7.23
C ASP A 153 34.83 18.34 -6.21
N TRP A 154 33.74 19.02 -6.58
CA TRP A 154 32.55 19.13 -5.73
C TRP A 154 31.99 17.76 -5.32
N ILE A 155 31.79 16.84 -6.27
CA ILE A 155 31.29 15.49 -5.99
C ILE A 155 32.21 14.76 -5.00
N ASN A 156 33.52 14.82 -5.21
CA ASN A 156 34.51 14.18 -4.34
C ASN A 156 34.56 14.83 -2.94
N GLU A 157 34.49 16.16 -2.85
CA GLU A 157 34.43 16.90 -1.58
C GLU A 157 33.18 16.55 -0.78
N ARG A 158 32.05 16.32 -1.47
CA ARG A 158 30.83 15.81 -0.86
C ARG A 158 30.91 14.33 -0.48
N GLY A 159 31.97 13.62 -0.84
CA GLY A 159 32.20 12.22 -0.48
C GLY A 159 31.46 11.22 -1.37
N PHE A 160 30.95 11.64 -2.53
CA PHE A 160 30.36 10.73 -3.50
C PHE A 160 31.41 10.21 -4.49
N PRO A 161 31.26 8.98 -5.02
CA PRO A 161 32.18 8.47 -6.02
C PRO A 161 31.93 9.10 -7.40
N THR A 162 33.01 9.44 -8.10
CA THR A 162 32.98 9.86 -9.52
C THR A 162 32.98 8.68 -10.50
N ASP A 163 33.14 7.46 -10.00
CA ASP A 163 32.77 6.23 -10.72
C ASP A 163 31.39 5.79 -10.22
N THR A 164 30.34 6.02 -11.01
CA THR A 164 28.95 5.73 -10.63
C THR A 164 28.66 4.24 -10.44
N ARG A 165 29.61 3.35 -10.78
CA ARG A 165 29.55 1.92 -10.45
C ARG A 165 29.91 1.62 -9.00
N LYS A 166 30.51 2.58 -8.29
CA LYS A 166 30.92 2.47 -6.88
C LYS A 166 29.92 3.11 -5.91
N LEU A 167 28.77 3.57 -6.40
CA LEU A 167 27.67 4.04 -5.56
C LEU A 167 27.15 2.88 -4.68
N THR A 168 26.91 3.16 -3.41
CA THR A 168 26.59 2.18 -2.36
C THR A 168 25.18 2.41 -1.79
N SER A 169 24.72 1.52 -0.90
CA SER A 169 23.46 1.73 -0.18
C SER A 169 23.46 3.00 0.66
N LYS A 170 24.61 3.40 1.24
CA LYS A 170 24.74 4.66 1.99
C LYS A 170 24.58 5.89 1.10
N ASP A 171 25.01 5.80 -0.16
CA ASP A 171 24.77 6.86 -1.12
C ASP A 171 23.28 6.97 -1.46
N LEU A 172 22.58 5.82 -1.57
CA LEU A 172 21.12 5.82 -1.77
C LEU A 172 20.36 6.41 -0.58
N GLU A 173 20.69 6.03 0.66
CA GLU A 173 20.12 6.63 1.89
C GLU A 173 20.26 8.16 1.87
N ARG A 174 21.42 8.64 1.41
CA ARG A 174 21.69 10.06 1.29
C ARG A 174 20.90 10.71 0.15
N PHE A 175 20.66 10.01 -0.96
CA PHE A 175 19.82 10.50 -2.05
C PHE A 175 18.36 10.64 -1.58
N GLU A 176 17.84 9.64 -0.88
CA GLU A 176 16.49 9.65 -0.29
C GLU A 176 16.33 10.79 0.70
N TRP A 177 17.28 10.92 1.63
CA TRP A 177 17.29 12.00 2.61
C TRP A 177 17.26 13.39 1.96
N VAL A 178 18.04 13.60 0.88
CA VAL A 178 18.00 14.86 0.13
C VAL A 178 16.66 15.04 -0.58
N ASN A 179 16.10 13.99 -1.17
CA ASN A 179 14.80 14.04 -1.85
C ASN A 179 13.70 14.49 -0.90
N GLU A 180 13.53 13.78 0.22
CA GLU A 180 12.52 14.06 1.22
C GLU A 180 12.65 15.48 1.78
N ASN A 181 13.87 15.90 2.13
CA ASN A 181 14.08 17.24 2.67
C ASN A 181 13.86 18.34 1.63
N MET A 182 14.28 18.16 0.38
CA MET A 182 14.00 19.15 -0.69
C MET A 182 12.49 19.27 -0.93
N MET A 183 11.78 18.15 -1.02
CA MET A 183 10.32 18.15 -1.19
C MET A 183 9.62 18.80 0.00
N PHE A 184 10.06 18.50 1.22
CA PHE A 184 9.57 19.12 2.44
C PHE A 184 9.80 20.63 2.46
N TYR A 185 11.02 21.11 2.15
CA TYR A 185 11.33 22.54 2.10
C TYR A 185 10.49 23.28 1.07
N ILE A 186 10.30 22.70 -0.12
CA ILE A 186 9.42 23.28 -1.14
C ILE A 186 7.98 23.36 -0.63
N ALA A 187 7.47 22.31 0.01
CA ALA A 187 6.13 22.32 0.57
C ALA A 187 5.93 23.42 1.63
N LEU A 188 6.96 23.69 2.47
CA LEU A 188 6.91 24.74 3.49
C LEU A 188 6.67 26.14 2.91
N THR A 189 7.03 26.40 1.65
CA THR A 189 6.82 27.73 1.04
C THR A 189 5.35 28.07 0.81
N GLY A 190 4.46 27.06 0.78
CA GLY A 190 3.01 27.24 0.59
C GLY A 190 2.18 27.17 1.87
N LEU A 191 2.82 27.02 3.04
CA LEU A 191 2.10 26.95 4.32
C LEU A 191 1.98 28.33 4.96
N ASP A 192 0.75 28.86 4.98
CA ASP A 192 0.42 30.07 5.71
C ASP A 192 0.72 29.91 7.20
N GLY A 193 1.50 30.83 7.77
CA GLY A 193 1.86 30.82 9.20
C GLY A 193 3.24 30.25 9.51
N VAL A 194 3.98 29.71 8.54
CA VAL A 194 5.42 29.44 8.68
C VAL A 194 6.20 30.77 8.58
N ARG A 195 5.92 31.71 9.47
CA ARG A 195 6.77 32.89 9.72
C ARG A 195 7.58 32.67 10.98
N ALA A 196 8.77 32.15 10.76
CA ALA A 196 10.01 32.28 11.52
C ALA A 196 9.92 32.58 13.02
N ARG A 197 10.19 31.56 13.82
CA ARG A 197 10.91 31.68 15.10
C ARG A 197 12.40 31.45 14.81
N PRO A 198 13.26 32.49 14.79
CA PRO A 198 14.70 32.37 14.52
C PRO A 198 15.45 31.48 15.53
N ASP A 199 14.80 31.14 16.63
CA ASP A 199 15.24 30.28 17.73
C ASP A 199 15.03 28.77 17.48
N LEU A 200 14.40 28.37 16.38
CA LEU A 200 14.21 26.96 16.05
C LEU A 200 15.42 26.35 15.32
N VAL A 201 15.91 25.24 15.90
CA VAL A 201 16.89 24.30 15.32
C VAL A 201 16.50 23.95 13.88
N ASP A 202 17.50 23.77 13.00
CA ASP A 202 17.30 23.38 11.59
C ASP A 202 16.18 22.35 11.44
N ILE A 203 15.14 22.70 10.68
CA ILE A 203 14.01 21.80 10.47
C ILE A 203 14.42 20.86 9.35
N ALA A 204 14.53 19.56 9.65
CA ALA A 204 14.81 18.54 8.64
C ALA A 204 14.20 17.20 9.03
N ILE A 205 13.84 16.42 8.02
CA ILE A 205 13.52 15.01 8.19
C ILE A 205 14.84 14.28 8.45
N SER A 206 14.87 13.49 9.53
CA SER A 206 16.05 12.67 9.85
C SER A 206 16.22 11.57 8.80
N PRO A 207 17.46 11.20 8.44
CA PRO A 207 17.69 10.10 7.50
C PRO A 207 17.02 8.82 7.98
N SER A 208 16.18 8.21 7.15
CA SER A 208 15.73 6.83 7.34
C SER A 208 16.86 5.88 6.94
N GLN A 209 17.12 4.87 7.76
CA GLN A 209 17.97 3.75 7.32
C GLN A 209 17.18 2.91 6.32
N LEU A 210 17.85 2.47 5.25
CA LEU A 210 17.26 1.50 4.36
C LEU A 210 16.94 0.21 5.12
N HIS A 211 15.88 -0.48 4.69
CA HIS A 211 15.56 -1.81 5.21
C HIS A 211 16.75 -2.76 5.07
N ASP A 212 16.92 -3.66 6.04
CA ASP A 212 17.95 -4.70 5.97
C ASP A 212 17.76 -5.54 4.70
N THR A 213 18.81 -5.61 3.90
CA THR A 213 18.83 -6.33 2.62
C THR A 213 19.76 -7.55 2.65
N ASN A 214 20.04 -8.12 3.84
CA ASN A 214 20.87 -9.32 3.93
C ASN A 214 20.26 -10.55 3.22
N GLY A 215 18.96 -10.49 2.89
CA GLY A 215 18.22 -11.54 2.17
C GLY A 215 18.02 -12.84 2.97
N ILE A 216 18.33 -12.82 4.27
CA ILE A 216 18.14 -13.94 5.18
C ILE A 216 16.68 -13.94 5.61
N ILE A 217 15.97 -15.00 5.23
CA ILE A 217 14.59 -15.25 5.65
C ILE A 217 14.61 -15.71 7.11
N ASN A 218 13.88 -15.01 7.96
CA ASN A 218 13.69 -15.36 9.36
C ASN A 218 12.32 -15.99 9.60
N GLN A 219 12.12 -16.57 10.78
CA GLN A 219 10.85 -17.19 11.12
C GLN A 219 9.67 -16.21 11.05
N SER A 220 9.91 -14.94 11.38
CA SER A 220 8.92 -13.86 11.28
C SER A 220 8.48 -13.54 9.85
N ASP A 221 9.25 -13.93 8.83
CA ASP A 221 8.96 -13.60 7.43
C ASP A 221 8.02 -14.61 6.78
N TRP A 222 7.93 -15.84 7.31
CA TRP A 222 7.11 -16.90 6.73
C TRP A 222 5.63 -16.53 6.55
N PRO A 223 4.93 -15.95 7.55
CA PRO A 223 3.53 -15.54 7.37
C PRO A 223 3.36 -14.59 6.18
N LYS A 224 4.24 -13.59 6.05
CA LYS A 224 4.19 -12.61 4.96
C LYS A 224 4.43 -13.26 3.61
N MET A 225 5.35 -14.23 3.52
CA MET A 225 5.60 -14.97 2.27
C MET A 225 4.38 -15.78 1.83
N TYR A 226 3.77 -16.53 2.74
CA TYR A 226 2.57 -17.31 2.42
C TYR A 226 1.37 -16.42 2.08
N TRP A 227 1.18 -15.34 2.82
CA TRP A 227 0.15 -14.33 2.54
C TRP A 227 0.32 -13.70 1.15
N SER A 228 1.54 -13.25 0.81
CA SER A 228 1.83 -12.68 -0.50
C SER A 228 1.57 -13.69 -1.63
N ASN A 229 1.84 -14.98 -1.41
CA ASN A 229 1.54 -16.00 -2.41
C ASN A 229 0.03 -16.25 -2.55
N ILE A 230 -0.75 -16.18 -1.45
CA ILE A 230 -2.22 -16.22 -1.49
C ILE A 230 -2.76 -15.07 -2.36
N GLU A 231 -2.24 -13.86 -2.20
CA GLU A 231 -2.65 -12.70 -3.00
C GLU A 231 -2.33 -12.87 -4.49
N ARG A 232 -1.15 -13.42 -4.80
CA ARG A 232 -0.76 -13.73 -6.20
C ARG A 232 -1.66 -14.79 -6.82
N ILE A 233 -1.91 -15.88 -6.09
CA ILE A 233 -2.82 -16.94 -6.55
C ILE A 233 -4.22 -16.38 -6.78
N SER A 234 -4.74 -15.59 -5.83
CA SER A 234 -6.05 -14.94 -5.95
C SER A 234 -6.11 -14.01 -7.17
N SER A 235 -5.06 -13.23 -7.42
CA SER A 235 -4.98 -12.35 -8.59
C SER A 235 -4.99 -13.14 -9.90
N GLU A 236 -4.23 -14.23 -10.00
CA GLU A 236 -4.18 -15.06 -11.20
C GLU A 236 -5.52 -15.76 -11.46
N ILE A 237 -6.15 -16.32 -10.43
CA ILE A 237 -7.48 -16.93 -10.57
C ILE A 237 -8.51 -15.87 -10.95
N ASN A 238 -8.43 -14.66 -10.40
CA ASN A 238 -9.33 -13.58 -10.76
C ASN A 238 -9.24 -13.22 -12.25
N LYS A 239 -8.04 -13.14 -12.83
CA LYS A 239 -7.86 -12.91 -14.28
C LYS A 239 -8.51 -14.02 -15.12
N MET A 240 -8.41 -15.28 -14.66
CA MET A 240 -9.04 -16.42 -15.34
C MET A 240 -10.57 -16.33 -15.26
N ILE A 241 -11.11 -15.99 -14.09
CA ILE A 241 -12.55 -15.76 -13.88
C ILE A 241 -13.05 -14.60 -14.75
N GLU A 242 -12.32 -13.49 -14.82
CA GLU A 242 -12.63 -12.36 -15.69
C GLU A 242 -12.67 -12.77 -17.17
N SER A 243 -11.70 -13.56 -17.62
CA SER A 243 -11.69 -14.08 -18.99
C SER A 243 -12.88 -15.01 -19.26
N ALA A 244 -13.21 -15.89 -18.32
CA ALA A 244 -14.30 -16.84 -18.43
C ALA A 244 -15.68 -16.15 -18.43
N ALA A 245 -15.89 -15.21 -17.49
CA ALA A 245 -17.13 -14.46 -17.36
C ALA A 245 -17.41 -13.52 -18.53
N ASN A 246 -16.38 -13.08 -19.27
CA ASN A 246 -16.52 -12.22 -20.44
C ASN A 246 -16.46 -12.98 -21.78
N ARG A 247 -16.62 -14.30 -21.77
CA ARG A 247 -16.58 -15.12 -23.00
C ARG A 247 -17.65 -14.69 -24.01
N PRO A 248 -17.31 -14.48 -25.30
CA PRO A 248 -18.30 -14.13 -26.32
C PRO A 248 -19.43 -15.18 -26.41
N GLY A 249 -20.68 -14.71 -26.38
CA GLY A 249 -21.88 -15.55 -26.50
C GLY A 249 -22.34 -16.27 -25.22
N LEU A 250 -21.54 -16.24 -24.14
CA LEU A 250 -21.87 -16.81 -22.82
C LEU A 250 -21.45 -15.88 -21.66
N GLY A 251 -21.21 -14.61 -21.99
CA GLY A 251 -20.72 -13.63 -21.02
C GLY A 251 -21.78 -13.29 -19.99
N TRP A 252 -21.37 -12.74 -18.84
CA TRP A 252 -22.26 -12.46 -17.72
C TRP A 252 -23.44 -11.53 -18.02
N ALA A 253 -23.33 -10.74 -19.08
CA ALA A 253 -24.35 -9.83 -19.56
C ALA A 253 -25.23 -10.41 -20.68
N CYS A 254 -25.00 -11.65 -21.17
CA CYS A 254 -25.61 -12.14 -22.41
C CYS A 254 -27.13 -12.24 -22.36
N ASP A 255 -27.70 -12.44 -21.18
CA ASP A 255 -29.14 -12.60 -20.96
C ASP A 255 -29.85 -11.28 -20.59
N PHE A 256 -29.11 -10.16 -20.56
CA PHE A 256 -29.61 -8.88 -20.10
C PHE A 256 -29.44 -7.78 -21.15
N THR A 257 -30.46 -6.93 -21.26
CA THR A 257 -30.38 -5.67 -21.99
C THR A 257 -29.58 -4.63 -21.20
N GLU A 258 -29.00 -3.63 -21.89
CA GLU A 258 -28.26 -2.52 -21.27
C GLU A 258 -29.10 -1.82 -20.17
N VAL A 259 -30.38 -1.56 -20.43
CA VAL A 259 -31.31 -0.94 -19.47
C VAL A 259 -31.55 -1.83 -18.23
N GLN A 260 -31.49 -3.16 -18.37
CA GLN A 260 -31.60 -4.08 -17.24
C GLN A 260 -30.33 -4.07 -16.40
N LEU A 261 -29.16 -4.01 -17.04
CA LEU A 261 -27.86 -3.95 -16.36
C LEU A 261 -27.70 -2.64 -15.58
N GLU A 262 -28.05 -1.50 -16.17
CA GLU A 262 -27.98 -0.18 -15.53
C GLU A 262 -28.85 -0.07 -14.28
N LYS A 263 -29.96 -0.81 -14.23
CA LYS A 263 -30.91 -0.81 -13.11
C LYS A 263 -30.60 -1.88 -12.07
N MET A 264 -29.65 -2.77 -12.35
CA MET A 264 -29.35 -3.89 -11.48
C MET A 264 -28.47 -3.43 -10.31
N PRO A 265 -28.81 -3.78 -9.06
CA PRO A 265 -27.94 -3.56 -7.92
C PRO A 265 -26.54 -4.17 -8.12
N ASN A 266 -25.49 -3.49 -7.63
CA ASN A 266 -24.10 -3.89 -7.81
C ASN A 266 -23.83 -5.32 -7.29
N ASP A 267 -24.42 -5.71 -6.16
CA ASP A 267 -24.26 -7.05 -5.59
C ASP A 267 -24.85 -8.14 -6.51
N LYS A 268 -25.95 -7.84 -7.21
CA LYS A 268 -26.54 -8.75 -8.19
C LYS A 268 -25.70 -8.85 -9.46
N LEU A 269 -25.14 -7.73 -9.93
CA LEU A 269 -24.21 -7.73 -11.06
C LEU A 269 -22.98 -8.58 -10.74
N GLU A 270 -22.41 -8.43 -9.55
CA GLU A 270 -21.25 -9.18 -9.09
C GLU A 270 -21.54 -10.68 -8.93
N LYS A 271 -22.71 -11.04 -8.37
CA LYS A 271 -23.19 -12.43 -8.32
C LYS A 271 -23.29 -13.04 -9.71
N GLN A 272 -23.95 -12.35 -10.64
CA GLN A 272 -24.13 -12.82 -12.01
C GLN A 272 -22.78 -13.05 -12.70
N PHE A 273 -21.84 -12.14 -12.53
CA PHE A 273 -20.49 -12.26 -13.05
C PHE A 273 -19.80 -13.57 -12.63
N TYR A 274 -19.84 -13.89 -11.33
CA TYR A 274 -19.23 -15.13 -10.81
C TYR A 274 -19.98 -16.40 -11.22
N LEU A 275 -21.31 -16.36 -11.26
CA LEU A 275 -22.11 -17.50 -11.73
C LEU A 275 -21.86 -17.82 -13.21
N SER A 276 -21.64 -16.80 -14.04
CA SER A 276 -21.26 -17.00 -15.45
C SER A 276 -19.87 -17.63 -15.59
N ALA A 277 -18.90 -17.26 -14.74
CA ALA A 277 -17.61 -17.96 -14.70
C ALA A 277 -17.75 -19.44 -14.29
N LEU A 278 -18.62 -19.75 -13.31
CA LEU A 278 -18.92 -21.14 -12.94
C LEU A 278 -19.56 -21.91 -14.09
N SER A 279 -20.50 -21.30 -14.82
CA SER A 279 -21.09 -21.92 -16.02
C SER A 279 -20.03 -22.21 -17.08
N ALA A 280 -19.14 -21.25 -17.33
CA ALA A 280 -18.03 -21.44 -18.26
C ALA A 280 -17.09 -22.58 -17.86
N LYS A 281 -16.82 -22.77 -16.55
CA LYS A 281 -16.08 -23.94 -16.04
C LYS A 281 -16.79 -25.25 -16.38
N LYS A 282 -18.12 -25.32 -16.17
CA LYS A 282 -18.92 -26.53 -16.48
C LYS A 282 -18.93 -26.85 -17.98
N ASP A 283 -18.87 -25.81 -18.82
CA ASP A 283 -18.73 -25.94 -20.27
C ASP A 283 -17.28 -26.23 -20.73
N ASN A 284 -16.39 -26.61 -19.80
CA ASN A 284 -14.99 -26.91 -20.04
C ASN A 284 -14.22 -25.77 -20.74
N PHE A 285 -14.42 -24.53 -20.30
CA PHE A 285 -13.63 -23.41 -20.79
C PHE A 285 -12.14 -23.61 -20.47
N ASP A 286 -11.31 -23.75 -21.52
CA ASP A 286 -9.88 -24.06 -21.44
C ASP A 286 -9.10 -23.19 -20.44
N GLY A 287 -9.48 -21.92 -20.26
CA GLY A 287 -8.83 -21.01 -19.31
C GLY A 287 -9.01 -21.40 -17.83
N LEU A 288 -9.98 -22.25 -17.51
CA LEU A 288 -10.27 -22.74 -16.16
C LEU A 288 -10.04 -24.26 -16.01
N VAL A 289 -9.76 -24.98 -17.11
CA VAL A 289 -9.48 -26.44 -17.10
C VAL A 289 -8.00 -26.69 -16.73
N ASP A 290 -7.73 -27.78 -16.01
CA ASP A 290 -6.38 -28.22 -15.59
C ASP A 290 -5.57 -27.24 -14.72
N LYS A 291 -6.26 -26.44 -13.89
CA LYS A 291 -5.64 -25.48 -12.95
C LYS A 291 -5.77 -25.87 -11.46
N ASN A 292 -6.04 -27.14 -11.18
CA ASN A 292 -6.22 -27.65 -9.81
C ASN A 292 -4.98 -27.43 -8.92
N ASN A 293 -3.78 -27.36 -9.52
CA ASN A 293 -2.56 -27.04 -8.80
C ASN A 293 -2.60 -25.66 -8.10
N LEU A 294 -3.33 -24.68 -8.64
CA LEU A 294 -3.50 -23.38 -7.98
C LEU A 294 -4.36 -23.51 -6.71
N ALA A 295 -5.36 -24.40 -6.72
CA ALA A 295 -6.18 -24.68 -5.54
C ALA A 295 -5.36 -25.39 -4.44
N ASP A 296 -4.53 -26.36 -4.83
CA ASP A 296 -3.62 -27.05 -3.90
C ASP A 296 -2.60 -26.07 -3.30
N ASN A 297 -2.02 -25.19 -4.12
CA ASN A 297 -1.09 -24.17 -3.66
C ASN A 297 -1.77 -23.16 -2.73
N ALA A 298 -3.01 -22.74 -3.03
CA ALA A 298 -3.78 -21.83 -2.18
C ALA A 298 -4.02 -22.43 -0.80
N LEU A 299 -4.45 -23.69 -0.75
CA LEU A 299 -4.67 -24.40 0.50
C LEU A 299 -3.36 -24.56 1.29
N MET A 300 -2.30 -25.03 0.65
CA MET A 300 -0.99 -25.18 1.29
C MET A 300 -0.52 -23.84 1.87
N CYS A 301 -0.59 -22.74 1.12
CA CYS A 301 -0.19 -21.43 1.62
C CYS A 301 -1.07 -20.96 2.77
N TRP A 302 -2.39 -21.18 2.72
CA TRP A 302 -3.27 -20.85 3.84
C TRP A 302 -2.93 -21.63 5.10
N GLU A 303 -2.72 -22.94 4.99
CA GLU A 303 -2.39 -23.78 6.14
C GLU A 303 -1.03 -23.43 6.75
N GLN A 304 -0.04 -23.11 5.91
CA GLN A 304 1.25 -22.63 6.39
C GLN A 304 1.17 -21.22 6.96
N PHE A 305 0.36 -20.33 6.39
CA PHE A 305 0.12 -19.01 6.96
C PHE A 305 -0.46 -19.12 8.38
N VAL A 306 -1.50 -19.94 8.55
CA VAL A 306 -2.13 -20.17 9.85
C VAL A 306 -1.15 -20.81 10.83
N SER A 307 -0.38 -21.82 10.42
CA SER A 307 0.56 -22.52 11.32
C SER A 307 1.74 -21.65 11.76
N GLN A 308 2.19 -20.72 10.91
CA GLN A 308 3.31 -19.81 11.21
C GLN A 308 2.87 -18.51 11.89
N THR A 309 1.57 -18.32 12.14
CA THR A 309 1.04 -17.10 12.76
C THR A 309 0.42 -17.44 14.12
N PRO A 310 1.18 -17.32 15.24
CA PRO A 310 0.77 -17.81 16.56
C PRO A 310 -0.58 -17.29 17.06
N VAL A 311 -1.01 -16.11 16.62
CA VAL A 311 -2.30 -15.53 17.01
C VAL A 311 -3.49 -16.42 16.62
N PHE A 312 -3.36 -17.25 15.58
CA PHE A 312 -4.42 -18.16 15.16
C PHE A 312 -4.75 -19.25 16.20
N GLU A 313 -3.83 -19.56 17.11
CA GLU A 313 -4.11 -20.47 18.23
C GLU A 313 -5.21 -19.92 19.16
N THR A 314 -5.42 -18.60 19.15
CA THR A 314 -6.46 -17.93 19.96
C THR A 314 -7.84 -17.95 19.31
N PHE A 315 -7.93 -18.25 18.01
CA PHE A 315 -9.17 -18.26 17.22
C PHE A 315 -9.86 -19.62 17.22
N ASN A 316 -10.14 -20.18 18.41
CA ASN A 316 -10.96 -21.38 18.49
C ASN A 316 -12.45 -21.05 18.29
N GLU A 317 -13.23 -22.05 17.88
CA GLU A 317 -14.64 -21.87 17.51
C GLU A 317 -15.49 -21.21 18.61
N LYS A 318 -15.23 -21.55 19.89
CA LYS A 318 -15.99 -21.01 21.02
C LYS A 318 -15.69 -19.53 21.24
N THR A 319 -14.42 -19.14 21.24
CA THR A 319 -14.01 -17.74 21.45
C THR A 319 -14.44 -16.85 20.30
N VAL A 320 -14.27 -17.32 19.05
CA VAL A 320 -14.71 -16.63 17.83
C VAL A 320 -16.22 -16.38 17.86
N LYS A 321 -17.05 -17.39 18.15
CA LYS A 321 -18.51 -17.23 18.21
C LYS A 321 -18.95 -16.26 19.32
N LEU A 322 -18.30 -16.31 20.48
CA LEU A 322 -18.62 -15.40 21.58
C LEU A 322 -18.26 -13.96 21.21
N ALA A 323 -17.05 -13.71 20.70
CA ALA A 323 -16.61 -12.38 20.30
C ALA A 323 -17.49 -11.80 19.18
N LEU A 324 -17.85 -12.60 18.16
CA LEU A 324 -18.79 -12.19 17.11
C LEU A 324 -20.13 -11.76 17.68
N LYS A 325 -20.69 -12.57 18.58
CA LYS A 325 -21.97 -12.25 19.22
C LYS A 325 -21.88 -10.93 19.97
N THR A 326 -20.82 -10.72 20.76
CA THR A 326 -20.60 -9.48 21.50
C THR A 326 -20.45 -8.29 20.56
N LEU A 327 -19.55 -8.35 19.58
CA LEU A 327 -19.31 -7.24 18.64
C LEU A 327 -20.56 -6.89 17.81
N ARG A 328 -21.36 -7.88 17.41
CA ARG A 328 -22.64 -7.63 16.73
C ARG A 328 -23.64 -6.92 17.64
N VAL A 329 -23.78 -7.36 18.89
CA VAL A 329 -24.62 -6.66 19.89
C VAL A 329 -24.13 -5.24 20.09
N MET A 330 -22.82 -5.02 20.12
CA MET A 330 -22.24 -3.69 20.24
C MET A 330 -22.60 -2.79 19.05
N LEU A 331 -22.34 -3.25 17.82
CA LEU A 331 -22.67 -2.49 16.61
C LEU A 331 -24.17 -2.21 16.48
N GLN A 332 -25.03 -3.18 16.78
CA GLN A 332 -26.49 -3.04 16.68
C GLN A 332 -27.06 -2.06 17.71
N ASN A 333 -26.45 -1.97 18.89
CA ASN A 333 -26.90 -1.09 19.97
C ASN A 333 -26.07 0.20 20.09
N ASN A 334 -25.23 0.50 19.10
CA ASN A 334 -24.34 1.67 19.08
C ASN A 334 -23.44 1.78 20.34
N ILE A 335 -22.93 0.64 20.81
CA ILE A 335 -21.98 0.56 21.93
C ILE A 335 -20.56 0.66 21.36
N HIS A 336 -19.91 1.80 21.58
CA HIS A 336 -18.56 2.08 21.12
C HIS A 336 -17.79 2.93 22.15
N PRO A 337 -16.46 2.99 22.08
CA PRO A 337 -15.68 3.92 22.88
C PRO A 337 -16.13 5.35 22.60
N LYS A 338 -16.07 6.20 23.63
CA LYS A 338 -16.36 7.63 23.53
C LYS A 338 -15.50 8.25 22.44
N ASP A 339 -16.15 9.04 21.58
CA ASP A 339 -15.52 9.70 20.44
C ASP A 339 -14.82 8.75 19.46
N HIS A 340 -15.10 7.44 19.53
CA HIS A 340 -14.37 6.40 18.81
C HIS A 340 -12.86 6.43 19.13
N ILE A 341 -12.50 6.65 20.40
CA ILE A 341 -11.09 6.67 20.81
C ILE A 341 -10.88 5.62 21.91
N LEU A 342 -10.10 4.59 21.58
CA LEU A 342 -9.57 3.65 22.55
C LEU A 342 -8.04 3.78 22.58
N PRO A 343 -7.45 4.24 23.69
CA PRO A 343 -6.00 4.35 23.80
C PRO A 343 -5.32 2.98 23.59
N PRO A 344 -4.17 2.93 22.90
CA PRO A 344 -3.44 1.68 22.72
C PRO A 344 -3.04 1.11 24.08
N LEU A 345 -3.41 -0.14 24.33
CA LEU A 345 -3.07 -0.86 25.54
C LEU A 345 -1.86 -1.76 25.29
N SER A 346 -0.95 -1.79 26.27
CA SER A 346 0.09 -2.81 26.27
C SER A 346 -0.57 -4.20 26.33
N LYS A 347 -0.07 -5.15 25.53
CA LYS A 347 -0.54 -6.54 25.52
C LYS A 347 -0.44 -7.20 26.90
N ASP A 348 0.52 -6.76 27.71
CA ASP A 348 0.83 -7.29 29.04
C ASP A 348 0.17 -6.49 30.17
N ALA A 349 -0.75 -5.56 29.86
CA ALA A 349 -1.44 -4.79 30.88
C ALA A 349 -2.29 -5.71 31.79
N PRO A 350 -2.17 -5.58 33.14
CA PRO A 350 -3.01 -6.29 34.09
C PRO A 350 -4.51 -6.08 33.82
N PHE A 351 -5.31 -7.10 34.11
CA PHE A 351 -6.74 -7.09 33.84
C PHE A 351 -7.46 -5.90 34.49
N GLU A 352 -7.09 -5.56 35.73
CA GLU A 352 -7.68 -4.46 36.49
C GLU A 352 -7.45 -3.10 35.82
N ILE A 353 -6.33 -2.95 35.10
CA ILE A 353 -6.02 -1.74 34.33
C ILE A 353 -6.88 -1.68 33.07
N LYS A 354 -7.01 -2.80 32.35
CA LYS A 354 -7.89 -2.90 31.18
C LYS A 354 -9.34 -2.61 31.56
N GLU A 355 -9.84 -3.24 32.62
CA GLU A 355 -11.19 -3.04 33.14
C GLU A 355 -11.46 -1.57 33.47
N LYS A 356 -10.54 -0.93 34.19
CA LYS A 356 -10.66 0.49 34.53
C LYS A 356 -10.67 1.37 33.29
N LEU A 357 -9.78 1.11 32.31
CA LEU A 357 -9.72 1.90 31.08
C LEU A 357 -11.01 1.75 30.25
N PHE A 358 -11.46 0.52 30.01
CA PHE A 358 -12.69 0.28 29.25
C PHE A 358 -13.89 0.90 29.97
N SER A 359 -13.97 0.82 31.31
CA SER A 359 -15.05 1.45 32.08
C SER A 359 -15.06 2.98 31.96
N MET A 360 -13.91 3.60 31.67
CA MET A 360 -13.80 5.04 31.42
C MET A 360 -14.10 5.40 29.95
N CYS A 361 -13.81 4.50 29.02
CA CYS A 361 -13.99 4.73 27.58
C CYS A 361 -15.41 4.46 27.10
N PHE A 362 -16.20 3.60 27.75
CA PHE A 362 -17.56 3.27 27.32
C PHE A 362 -18.62 3.99 28.17
N GLU A 363 -19.47 4.81 27.55
CA GLU A 363 -20.52 5.56 28.26
C GLU A 363 -21.70 4.69 28.69
N HIS A 364 -21.97 3.62 27.95
CA HIS A 364 -23.01 2.63 28.24
C HIS A 364 -22.57 1.26 27.74
N LEU A 365 -22.97 0.19 28.44
CA LEU A 365 -22.61 -1.19 28.08
C LEU A 365 -23.80 -1.99 27.53
N GLY A 366 -25.00 -1.41 27.55
CA GLY A 366 -26.24 -2.11 27.18
C GLY A 366 -26.45 -3.35 28.06
N SER A 367 -26.63 -4.52 27.43
CA SER A 367 -26.76 -5.82 28.10
C SER A 367 -25.42 -6.56 28.30
N LEU A 368 -24.30 -5.95 27.90
CA LEU A 368 -22.99 -6.58 27.94
C LEU A 368 -22.25 -6.23 29.24
N THR A 369 -21.39 -7.14 29.66
CA THR A 369 -20.43 -6.92 30.74
C THR A 369 -19.15 -6.30 30.19
N ILE A 370 -18.40 -5.61 31.05
CA ILE A 370 -17.10 -5.03 30.67
C ILE A 370 -16.10 -6.13 30.24
N LEU A 371 -16.17 -7.29 30.87
CA LEU A 371 -15.34 -8.45 30.54
C LEU A 371 -15.62 -8.96 29.12
N GLU A 372 -16.89 -9.12 28.75
CA GLU A 372 -17.27 -9.55 27.39
C GLU A 372 -16.74 -8.56 26.33
N ILE A 373 -16.82 -7.26 26.60
CA ILE A 373 -16.30 -6.22 25.70
C ILE A 373 -14.77 -6.32 25.58
N ILE A 374 -14.05 -6.44 26.70
CA ILE A 374 -12.58 -6.57 26.70
C ILE A 374 -12.14 -7.79 25.91
N GLU A 375 -12.73 -8.96 26.18
CA GLU A 375 -12.38 -10.21 25.48
C GLU A 375 -12.66 -10.10 23.98
N ALA A 376 -13.80 -9.52 23.60
CA ALA A 376 -14.16 -9.32 22.20
C ALA A 376 -13.23 -8.31 21.49
N TYR A 377 -12.79 -7.26 22.19
CA TYR A 377 -11.85 -6.27 21.65
C TYR A 377 -10.44 -6.81 21.50
N ASP A 378 -9.93 -7.52 22.51
CA ASP A 378 -8.62 -8.17 22.45
C ASP A 378 -8.57 -9.17 21.28
N LEU A 379 -9.66 -9.91 21.03
CA LEU A 379 -9.76 -10.81 19.87
C LEU A 379 -9.96 -10.06 18.55
N GLY A 380 -10.73 -8.97 18.57
CA GLY A 380 -10.95 -8.02 17.48
C GLY A 380 -9.66 -7.46 16.90
N GLU A 381 -8.84 -6.86 17.75
CA GLU A 381 -7.54 -6.30 17.39
C GLU A 381 -6.64 -7.37 16.76
N LYS A 382 -6.53 -8.52 17.44
CA LYS A 382 -5.76 -9.68 16.95
C LYS A 382 -6.22 -10.13 15.57
N ALA A 383 -7.53 -10.26 15.36
CA ALA A 383 -8.10 -10.68 14.09
C ALA A 383 -7.84 -9.67 12.97
N LYS A 384 -7.94 -8.37 13.27
CA LYS A 384 -7.68 -7.29 12.31
C LYS A 384 -6.24 -7.30 11.80
N PHE A 385 -5.28 -7.54 12.69
CA PHE A 385 -3.86 -7.66 12.31
C PHE A 385 -3.52 -9.02 11.68
N ALA A 386 -4.24 -10.08 12.03
CA ALA A 386 -4.04 -11.40 11.44
C ALA A 386 -4.55 -11.49 9.99
N ILE A 387 -5.73 -10.92 9.69
CA ILE A 387 -6.34 -10.95 8.35
C ILE A 387 -6.56 -9.50 7.89
N GLY A 388 -5.51 -8.90 7.34
CA GLY A 388 -5.48 -7.48 7.01
C GLY A 388 -6.44 -7.06 5.90
N ASN A 389 -6.79 -7.97 4.98
CA ASN A 389 -7.67 -7.70 3.84
C ASN A 389 -8.57 -8.90 3.48
N ILE A 390 -9.54 -8.64 2.60
CA ILE A 390 -10.60 -9.58 2.20
C ILE A 390 -10.11 -10.77 1.33
N THR A 391 -8.86 -10.73 0.85
CA THR A 391 -8.38 -11.64 -0.20
C THR A 391 -8.55 -13.12 0.12
N PRO A 392 -8.19 -13.62 1.31
CA PRO A 392 -8.42 -15.04 1.64
C PRO A 392 -9.91 -15.39 1.63
N LEU A 393 -10.78 -14.49 2.12
CA LEU A 393 -12.21 -14.74 2.10
C LEU A 393 -12.73 -14.85 0.67
N ASN A 394 -12.37 -13.91 -0.20
CA ASN A 394 -12.73 -13.95 -1.62
C ASN A 394 -12.21 -15.23 -2.30
N LEU A 395 -10.95 -15.59 -2.03
CA LEU A 395 -10.31 -16.78 -2.60
C LEU A 395 -11.07 -18.06 -2.24
N PHE A 396 -11.33 -18.29 -0.95
CA PHE A 396 -11.98 -19.52 -0.48
C PHE A 396 -13.50 -19.52 -0.67
N ALA A 397 -14.16 -18.36 -0.61
CA ALA A 397 -15.62 -18.28 -0.76
C ALA A 397 -16.09 -18.31 -2.22
N ILE A 398 -15.27 -17.82 -3.16
CA ILE A 398 -15.69 -17.60 -4.55
C ILE A 398 -14.75 -18.27 -5.54
N GLN A 399 -13.47 -17.91 -5.49
CA GLN A 399 -12.55 -18.24 -6.57
C GLN A 399 -12.22 -19.75 -6.64
N LEU A 400 -11.91 -20.37 -5.50
CA LEU A 400 -11.63 -21.81 -5.42
C LEU A 400 -12.86 -22.67 -5.72
N PRO A 401 -14.08 -22.35 -5.25
CA PRO A 401 -15.30 -23.04 -5.68
C PRO A 401 -15.55 -23.02 -7.20
N ILE A 402 -15.20 -21.94 -7.89
CA ILE A 402 -15.29 -21.87 -9.36
C ILE A 402 -14.18 -22.71 -10.01
N LEU A 403 -12.96 -22.66 -9.47
CA LEU A 403 -11.80 -23.30 -10.06
C LEU A 403 -11.81 -24.83 -9.89
N ALA A 404 -12.15 -25.30 -8.69
CA ALA A 404 -12.11 -26.70 -8.25
C ALA A 404 -13.41 -27.06 -7.49
N PRO A 405 -14.56 -27.09 -8.19
CA PRO A 405 -15.88 -27.32 -7.59
C PRO A 405 -16.02 -28.68 -6.90
N GLU A 406 -15.21 -29.66 -7.28
CA GLU A 406 -15.19 -31.00 -6.67
C GLU A 406 -14.77 -31.01 -5.19
N ARG A 407 -14.23 -29.89 -4.68
CA ARG A 407 -13.79 -29.71 -3.28
C ARG A 407 -14.63 -28.66 -2.52
N ASN A 408 -15.83 -28.40 -3.01
CA ASN A 408 -16.68 -27.31 -2.51
C ASN A 408 -16.99 -27.35 -1.00
N ASP A 409 -17.14 -28.54 -0.41
CA ASP A 409 -17.36 -28.63 1.04
C ASP A 409 -16.14 -28.19 1.85
N GLU A 410 -14.93 -28.50 1.37
CA GLU A 410 -13.67 -28.07 2.00
C GLU A 410 -13.53 -26.54 1.92
N TRP A 411 -13.77 -25.96 0.73
CA TRP A 411 -13.72 -24.52 0.51
C TRP A 411 -14.75 -23.78 1.37
N ARG A 412 -15.97 -24.29 1.47
CA ARG A 412 -17.03 -23.72 2.30
C ARG A 412 -16.63 -23.68 3.78
N GLN A 413 -16.04 -24.75 4.30
CA GLN A 413 -15.59 -24.80 5.69
C GLN A 413 -14.48 -23.77 5.97
N LYS A 414 -13.48 -23.67 5.09
CA LYS A 414 -12.40 -22.67 5.24
C LYS A 414 -12.94 -21.24 5.09
N ALA A 415 -13.80 -21.00 4.11
CA ALA A 415 -14.42 -19.70 3.89
C ALA A 415 -15.23 -19.23 5.10
N GLN A 416 -16.01 -20.13 5.73
CA GLN A 416 -16.76 -19.80 6.93
C GLN A 416 -15.85 -19.40 8.09
N TYR A 417 -14.79 -20.18 8.34
CA TYR A 417 -13.79 -19.86 9.37
C TYR A 417 -13.11 -18.52 9.14
N ILE A 418 -12.70 -18.24 7.88
CA ILE A 418 -12.09 -16.97 7.50
C ILE A 418 -13.09 -15.81 7.66
N ALA A 419 -14.34 -15.99 7.23
CA ALA A 419 -15.40 -14.98 7.34
C ALA A 419 -15.63 -14.58 8.79
N ASP A 420 -15.65 -15.54 9.70
CA ASP A 420 -15.88 -15.30 11.12
C ASP A 420 -14.74 -14.49 11.75
N ILE A 421 -13.47 -14.83 11.46
CA ILE A 421 -12.32 -14.07 11.96
C ILE A 421 -12.27 -12.67 11.33
N PHE A 422 -12.47 -12.58 10.02
CA PHE A 422 -12.46 -11.30 9.31
C PHE A 422 -13.57 -10.37 9.82
N GLU A 423 -14.76 -10.91 10.09
CA GLU A 423 -15.87 -10.14 10.68
C GLU A 423 -15.55 -9.60 12.07
N ILE A 424 -14.89 -10.38 12.93
CA ILE A 424 -14.43 -9.92 14.24
C ILE A 424 -13.49 -8.71 14.08
N GLY A 425 -12.47 -8.85 13.22
CA GLY A 425 -11.48 -7.80 13.01
C GLY A 425 -12.06 -6.51 12.41
N GLN A 426 -12.95 -6.63 11.44
CA GLN A 426 -13.61 -5.46 10.84
C GLN A 426 -14.65 -4.83 11.76
N SER A 427 -15.39 -5.62 12.55
CA SER A 427 -16.36 -5.09 13.52
C SER A 427 -15.68 -4.28 14.63
N TRP A 428 -14.53 -4.78 15.11
CA TRP A 428 -13.65 -4.05 16.02
C TRP A 428 -13.17 -2.74 15.41
N TYR A 429 -12.63 -2.78 14.19
CA TYR A 429 -12.12 -1.60 13.49
C TYR A 429 -13.23 -0.56 13.26
N SER A 430 -14.41 -0.98 12.80
CA SER A 430 -15.56 -0.09 12.64
C SER A 430 -15.99 0.56 13.95
N SER A 431 -15.91 -0.15 15.07
CA SER A 431 -16.26 0.43 16.38
C SER A 431 -15.25 1.49 16.85
N ILE A 432 -13.96 1.30 16.56
CA ILE A 432 -12.89 2.24 16.95
C ILE A 432 -12.73 3.40 15.96
N GLU A 433 -13.08 3.26 14.70
CA GLU A 433 -12.91 4.35 13.73
C GLU A 433 -14.24 5.02 13.33
N GLY A 434 -15.36 4.54 13.88
CA GLY A 434 -16.70 5.05 13.55
C GLY A 434 -17.16 4.72 12.13
N TYR A 435 -16.62 3.65 11.52
CA TYR A 435 -17.06 3.20 10.20
C TYR A 435 -18.36 2.39 10.25
N SER A 436 -19.03 2.28 9.09
CA SER A 436 -20.18 1.40 8.93
C SER A 436 -19.85 -0.06 9.21
N SER A 437 -20.85 -0.83 9.62
CA SER A 437 -20.72 -2.28 9.84
C SER A 437 -20.24 -3.00 8.57
N PRO A 438 -19.29 -3.95 8.68
CA PRO A 438 -18.80 -4.73 7.55
C PRO A 438 -19.77 -5.85 7.12
N GLN A 439 -20.90 -5.99 7.81
CA GLN A 439 -21.79 -7.14 7.73
C GLN A 439 -22.30 -7.40 6.30
N SER A 440 -22.68 -6.38 5.54
CA SER A 440 -23.19 -6.55 4.17
C SER A 440 -22.13 -7.15 3.23
N THR A 441 -20.87 -6.72 3.36
CA THR A 441 -19.75 -7.27 2.59
C THR A 441 -19.52 -8.73 2.94
N ILE A 442 -19.54 -9.09 4.22
CA ILE A 442 -19.28 -10.48 4.65
C ILE A 442 -20.46 -11.39 4.30
N GLU A 443 -21.69 -10.91 4.41
CA GLU A 443 -22.90 -11.63 3.99
C GLU A 443 -22.87 -11.96 2.51
N PHE A 444 -22.39 -11.05 1.65
CA PHE A 444 -22.18 -11.32 0.23
C PHE A 444 -21.28 -12.55 0.01
N TYR A 445 -20.12 -12.63 0.68
CA TYR A 445 -19.22 -13.78 0.54
C TYR A 445 -19.81 -15.09 1.09
N ARG A 446 -20.54 -15.03 2.21
CA ARG A 446 -21.25 -16.20 2.75
C ARG A 446 -22.32 -16.70 1.79
N GLU A 447 -23.10 -15.79 1.21
CA GLU A 447 -24.11 -16.11 0.21
C GLU A 447 -23.48 -16.71 -1.04
N MET A 448 -22.43 -16.09 -1.58
CA MET A 448 -21.70 -16.62 -2.74
C MET A 448 -21.12 -18.01 -2.46
N SER A 449 -20.50 -18.22 -1.30
CA SER A 449 -20.01 -19.53 -0.90
C SER A 449 -21.13 -20.56 -0.85
N ALA A 450 -22.33 -20.20 -0.36
CA ALA A 450 -23.48 -21.10 -0.35
C ALA A 450 -24.08 -21.36 -1.74
N LEU A 451 -24.04 -20.38 -2.66
CA LEU A 451 -24.56 -20.51 -4.02
C LEU A 451 -23.67 -21.40 -4.88
N LEU A 452 -22.37 -21.11 -4.94
CA LEU A 452 -21.40 -21.81 -5.79
C LEU A 452 -21.22 -23.29 -5.44
N THR A 453 -21.61 -23.65 -4.21
CA THR A 453 -21.51 -25.00 -3.67
C THR A 453 -22.82 -25.80 -3.75
N LYS A 454 -23.93 -25.17 -4.17
CA LYS A 454 -25.20 -25.86 -4.46
C LYS A 454 -25.30 -26.31 -5.92
N ASP A 455 -24.63 -25.58 -6.80
CA ASP A 455 -24.68 -25.79 -8.24
C ASP A 455 -23.58 -26.73 -8.78
N SER A 456 -22.66 -27.19 -7.93
CA SER A 456 -21.68 -28.26 -8.22
C SER A 456 -22.28 -29.64 -7.98
#